data_AF-A0A0R0C9G8-F1
#
_entry.id   AF-A0A0R0C9G8-F1
#
_cell.length_a   1.000
_cell.length_b   1.000
_cell.length_c   1.000
_cell.angle_alpha   90.00
_cell.angle_beta   90.00
_cell.angle_gamma   90.00
#
_symmetry.space_group_name_H-M   'P 1'
#
loop_
_entity.id
_entity.type
_entity.pdbx_description
1 polymer ?
#
loop_
_entity_poly.entity_id
_entity_poly.type
_entity_poly.pdbx_seq_one_letter_code
_entity_poly.pdbx_strand_id
1 'polypeptide(L)' 'MVQLRIDDMQIEVIAGTSVAAAIAHVGGTTRTSCTGMRRAPLCGMGVCFECRATVNGVAQERTCLLPVADAMEVRTHG' A
#
# COMPACT_ATOMS: atom_id res chain seq x y z
N MET A 1 -5.49 -17.13 3.03
CA MET A 1 -5.68 -15.72 3.34
C MET A 1 -4.52 -15.25 4.22
N VAL A 2 -4.27 -13.94 4.29
CA VAL A 2 -3.31 -13.31 5.21
C VAL A 2 -3.96 -12.09 5.86
N GLN A 3 -3.59 -11.79 7.10
CA GLN A 3 -4.06 -10.61 7.81
C GLN A 3 -2.98 -9.53 7.83
N LEU A 4 -3.38 -8.28 7.58
CA LEU A 4 -2.50 -7.12 7.62
C LEU A 4 -3.25 -5.90 8.16
N ARG A 5 -2.50 -4.87 8.56
CA ARG A 5 -3.05 -3.59 9.03
C ARG A 5 -2.68 -2.47 8.06
N ILE A 6 -3.67 -1.72 7.59
CA ILE A 6 -3.50 -0.54 6.72
C ILE A 6 -4.11 0.66 7.45
N ASP A 7 -3.30 1.66 7.79
CA ASP A 7 -3.76 2.89 8.47
C ASP A 7 -4.73 2.59 9.63
N ASP A 8 -4.30 1.71 10.54
CA ASP A 8 -5.07 1.20 11.70
C ASP A 8 -6.26 0.28 11.39
N MET A 9 -6.58 0.04 10.12
CA MET A 9 -7.61 -0.91 9.70
C MET A 9 -7.02 -2.31 9.51
N GLN A 10 -7.45 -3.27 10.33
CA GLN A 10 -7.11 -4.68 10.14
C GLN A 10 -8.00 -5.31 9.07
N ILE A 11 -7.38 -5.95 8.07
CA ILE A 11 -8.07 -6.59 6.96
C ILE A 11 -7.52 -7.98 6.67
N GLU A 12 -8.32 -8.79 5.99
CA GLU A 12 -7.93 -10.10 5.49
C GLU A 12 -8.02 -10.10 3.96
N VAL A 13 -6.96 -10.56 3.29
CA VAL A 13 -6.91 -10.65 1.83
C VAL A 13 -6.28 -11.96 1.37
N ILE A 14 -6.39 -12.27 0.08
CA ILE A 14 -5.78 -13.46 -0.51
C ILE A 14 -4.26 -13.29 -0.55
N ALA A 15 -3.52 -14.34 -0.18
CA ALA A 15 -2.07 -14.35 -0.28
C ALA A 15 -1.61 -14.07 -1.73
N GLY A 16 -0.56 -13.29 -1.90
CA GLY A 16 -0.09 -12.86 -3.22
C GLY A 16 -0.79 -11.64 -3.81
N THR A 17 -1.86 -11.13 -3.17
CA THR A 17 -2.39 -9.79 -3.46
C THR A 17 -1.28 -8.76 -3.26
N SER A 18 -1.14 -7.77 -4.14
CA SER A 18 -0.16 -6.69 -3.91
C SER A 18 -0.63 -5.77 -2.78
N VAL A 19 0.31 -5.17 -2.06
CA VAL A 19 -0.01 -4.19 -1.01
C VAL A 19 -0.83 -3.03 -1.60
N ALA A 20 -0.53 -2.60 -2.83
CA ALA A 20 -1.31 -1.59 -3.54
C ALA A 20 -2.79 -1.99 -3.72
N ALA A 21 -3.05 -3.24 -4.11
CA ALA A 21 -4.41 -3.75 -4.26
C ALA A 21 -5.12 -3.87 -2.91
N ALA A 22 -4.40 -4.25 -1.84
CA ALA A 22 -4.94 -4.28 -0.49
C ALA A 22 -5.33 -2.87 0.01
N ILE A 23 -4.53 -1.84 -0.28
CA ILE A 23 -4.88 -0.43 0.01
C ILE A 23 -6.14 -0.02 -0.77
N ALA A 24 -6.24 -0.38 -2.05
CA ALA A 24 -7.42 -0.09 -2.86
C ALA A 24 -8.68 -0.80 -2.34
N HIS A 25 -8.53 -2.01 -1.78
CA HIS A 25 -9.63 -2.78 -1.19
C HIS A 25 -10.31 -2.06 -0.02
N VAL A 26 -9.55 -1.27 0.76
CA VAL A 26 -10.09 -0.42 1.84
C VAL A 26 -10.47 0.99 1.37
N GLY A 27 -10.47 1.25 0.05
CA GLY A 27 -10.77 2.56 -0.53
C GLY A 27 -9.70 3.63 -0.28
N GLY A 28 -8.48 3.22 0.10
CA GLY A 28 -7.37 4.11 0.43
C GLY A 28 -6.60 4.63 -0.80
N THR A 29 -5.65 5.51 -0.54
CA THR A 29 -4.69 6.03 -1.52
C THR A 29 -3.27 5.83 -1.00
N THR A 30 -2.28 5.61 -1.85
CA THR A 30 -0.93 5.20 -1.41
C THR A 30 -0.11 6.34 -0.84
N ARG A 31 -0.30 7.57 -1.32
CA ARG A 31 0.50 8.75 -0.91
C ARG A 31 -0.27 10.05 -1.16
N THR A 32 0.14 11.13 -0.50
CA THR A 32 -0.24 12.52 -0.83
C THR A 32 0.93 13.29 -1.45
N SER A 33 0.70 14.07 -2.51
CA SER A 33 1.72 14.93 -3.12
C SER A 33 2.07 16.14 -2.25
N CYS A 34 3.16 16.84 -2.58
CA CYS A 34 3.51 18.11 -1.93
C CYS A 34 2.43 19.19 -2.12
N THR A 35 1.57 19.05 -3.13
CA THR A 35 0.43 19.93 -3.40
C THR A 35 -0.89 19.40 -2.83
N GLY A 36 -0.86 18.35 -2.00
CA GLY A 36 -2.06 17.80 -1.36
C GLY A 36 -2.89 16.83 -2.23
N MET A 37 -2.45 16.50 -3.45
CA MET A 37 -3.18 15.56 -4.29
C MET A 37 -2.97 14.12 -3.82
N ARG A 38 -4.06 13.38 -3.62
CA ARG A 38 -4.00 11.94 -3.35
C ARG A 38 -3.50 11.19 -4.57
N ARG A 39 -2.57 10.27 -4.37
CA ARG A 39 -1.92 9.47 -5.42
C ARG A 39 -2.20 7.99 -5.21
N ALA A 40 -2.30 7.29 -6.33
CA ALA A 40 -2.53 5.85 -6.41
C ALA A 40 -1.63 5.26 -7.51
N PRO A 41 -1.41 3.93 -7.55
CA PRO A 41 -0.62 3.31 -8.60
C PRO A 41 -1.19 3.62 -9.99
N LEU A 42 -0.36 4.14 -10.89
CA LEU A 42 -0.73 4.34 -12.30
C LEU A 42 -0.25 3.17 -13.19
N CYS A 43 1.01 2.76 -13.01
CA CYS A 43 1.63 1.78 -13.91
C CYS A 43 1.50 0.31 -13.47
N GLY A 44 1.22 0.04 -12.19
CA GLY A 44 1.28 -1.31 -11.62
C GLY A 44 2.66 -1.98 -11.59
N MET A 45 3.68 -1.40 -12.25
CA MET A 45 5.02 -1.99 -12.44
C MET A 45 6.11 -1.34 -11.59
N GLY A 46 5.77 -0.40 -10.70
CA GLY A 46 6.71 0.28 -9.82
C GLY A 46 7.54 1.41 -10.46
N VAL A 47 7.32 1.74 -11.74
CA VAL A 47 8.09 2.78 -12.46
C VAL A 47 7.58 4.21 -12.24
N CYS A 48 6.28 4.39 -11.94
CA CYS A 48 5.70 5.72 -11.73
C CYS A 48 5.97 6.31 -10.34
N PHE A 49 6.37 5.48 -9.37
CA PHE A 49 6.56 5.86 -7.96
C PHE A 49 5.31 6.44 -7.26
N GLU A 50 4.13 6.38 -7.87
CA GLU A 50 2.91 6.86 -7.23
C GLU A 50 2.39 5.88 -6.17
N CYS A 51 2.75 4.58 -6.26
CA CYS A 51 2.35 3.53 -5.33
C CYS A 51 3.16 3.47 -4.02
N ARG A 52 3.97 4.49 -3.71
CA ARG A 52 4.87 4.45 -2.56
C ARG A 52 4.12 4.59 -1.24
N ALA A 53 4.44 3.74 -0.26
CA ALA A 53 3.95 3.84 1.12
C ALA A 53 5.04 3.38 2.10
N THR A 54 4.77 3.44 3.40
CA THR A 54 5.63 2.83 4.41
C THR A 54 5.12 1.42 4.72
N VAL A 55 5.97 0.41 4.60
CA VAL A 55 5.61 -0.99 4.88
C VAL A 55 6.59 -1.56 5.90
N ASN A 56 6.08 -2.06 7.02
CA ASN A 56 6.87 -2.61 8.12
C ASN A 56 8.00 -1.66 8.58
N GLY A 57 7.72 -0.36 8.62
CA GLY A 57 8.68 0.68 8.98
C GLY A 57 9.63 1.12 7.87
N VAL A 58 9.63 0.47 6.71
CA VAL A 58 10.44 0.86 5.55
C VAL A 58 9.66 1.84 4.66
N ALA A 59 10.16 3.07 4.56
CA ALA A 59 9.51 4.12 3.78
C ALA A 59 9.74 3.97 2.27
N GLN A 60 8.83 4.55 1.48
CA GLN A 60 8.92 4.63 0.01
C GLN A 60 8.93 3.27 -0.71
N GLU A 61 8.40 2.24 -0.06
CA GLU A 61 8.24 0.90 -0.64
C GLU A 61 7.24 0.92 -1.80
N ARG A 62 7.56 0.21 -2.87
CA ARG A 62 6.71 0.14 -4.07
C ARG A 62 5.62 -0.91 -3.83
N THR A 63 4.52 -0.49 -3.22
CA THR A 63 3.40 -1.37 -2.82
C THR A 63 2.80 -2.18 -3.97
N CYS A 64 2.95 -1.71 -5.21
CA CYS A 64 2.49 -2.39 -6.41
C CYS A 64 3.35 -3.60 -6.81
N LEU A 65 4.58 -3.70 -6.30
CA LEU A 65 5.49 -4.84 -6.50
C LEU A 65 5.60 -5.76 -5.29
N LEU A 66 5.07 -5.33 -4.14
CA LEU A 66 5.18 -6.04 -2.88
C LEU A 66 3.91 -6.89 -2.65
N PRO A 67 4.00 -8.23 -2.58
CA PRO A 67 2.89 -9.05 -2.13
C PRO A 67 2.63 -8.83 -0.63
N VAL A 68 1.37 -8.89 -0.22
CA VAL A 68 1.03 -8.88 1.20
C VAL A 68 1.56 -10.12 1.91
N ALA A 69 1.92 -9.95 3.18
CA ALA A 69 2.29 -11.02 4.08
C ALA A 69 1.52 -10.89 5.39
N ASP A 70 1.46 -11.97 6.16
CA ASP A 70 0.79 -11.97 7.45
C ASP A 70 1.46 -11.03 8.45
N ALA A 71 0.66 -10.41 9.32
CA ALA A 71 1.07 -9.40 10.29
C ALA A 71 1.79 -8.17 9.70
N MET A 72 1.65 -7.92 8.39
CA MET A 72 2.22 -6.74 7.75
C MET A 72 1.53 -5.45 8.22
N GLU A 73 2.32 -4.39 8.44
CA GLU A 73 1.84 -3.05 8.76
C GLU A 73 2.14 -2.08 7.61
N VAL A 74 1.09 -1.44 7.11
CA VAL A 74 1.15 -0.49 6.01
C VAL A 74 0.63 0.86 6.48
N ARG A 75 1.40 1.91 6.21
CA ARG A 75 1.02 3.30 6.46
C ARG A 75 1.09 4.09 5.17
N THR A 76 -0.02 4.65 4.73
CA THR A 76 -0.12 5.45 3.50
C THR A 76 0.08 6.95 3.74
N HIS A 77 0.08 7.33 5.02
CA HIS A 77 0.30 8.69 5.49
C HIS A 77 1.55 8.70 6.37
N GLY A 78 2.61 9.35 5.87
CA GLY A 78 3.92 9.46 6.51
C GLY A 78 4.82 10.43 5.74
#